data_AF-A0AAU9T1J1-F1
#
_entry.id   AF-A0AAU9T1J1-F1
#
_cell.length_a   1.000
_cell.length_b   1.000
_cell.length_c   1.000
_cell.angle_alpha   90.00
_cell.angle_beta   90.00
_cell.angle_gamma   90.00
#
_symmetry.space_group_name_H-M   'P 1'
#
loop_
_entity.id
_entity.type
_entity.pdbx_description
1 polymer ?
#
loop_
_entity_poly.entity_id
_entity_poly.type
_entity_poly.pdbx_seq_one_letter_code
_entity_poly.pdbx_strand_id
1 'polypeptide(L)'
;MVPDISKMDKAFLLGDAISYINSLKLKMEIDVKIIGWDAMIQIQCGKRNHPGAKFMEALKELDLEVNHVSLPIVNDLMIQQATVKMESQFFTQDQLKAVLMERVGECT
;
A
#
# COMPACT_ATOMS: atom_id res chain seq x y z
N MET A 1 16.02 -28.52 16.49
CA MET A 1 15.77 -28.19 17.91
C MET A 1 14.67 -27.14 17.93
N VAL A 2 13.46 -27.50 18.36
CA VAL A 2 12.33 -26.56 18.49
C VAL A 2 12.42 -25.96 19.89
N PRO A 3 12.41 -24.62 20.06
CA PRO A 3 12.46 -24.01 21.38
C PRO A 3 11.21 -24.39 22.19
N ASP A 4 11.42 -24.81 23.44
CA ASP A 4 10.38 -25.22 24.37
C ASP A 4 9.60 -23.99 24.85
N ILE A 5 8.30 -23.95 24.56
CA ILE A 5 7.40 -22.82 24.79
C ILE A 5 7.34 -22.45 26.29
N SER A 6 7.64 -23.41 27.18
CA SER A 6 7.67 -23.20 28.63
C SER A 6 8.72 -22.19 29.11
N LYS A 7 9.74 -21.89 28.28
CA LYS A 7 10.81 -20.91 28.59
C LYS A 7 10.68 -19.58 27.82
N MET A 8 9.66 -19.40 26.99
CA MET A 8 9.40 -18.14 26.29
C MET A 8 8.45 -17.24 27.08
N ASP A 9 8.75 -15.94 27.10
CA ASP A 9 7.91 -14.94 27.75
C ASP A 9 6.55 -14.84 27.04
N LYS A 10 5.45 -14.96 27.80
CA LYS A 10 4.08 -14.86 27.27
C LYS A 10 3.81 -13.52 26.60
N ALA A 11 4.48 -12.44 27.03
CA ALA A 11 4.36 -11.12 26.41
C ALA A 11 4.97 -11.10 25.00
N PHE A 12 6.05 -11.86 24.78
CA PHE A 12 6.72 -11.97 23.49
C PHE A 12 5.86 -12.77 22.49
N LEU A 13 5.33 -13.91 22.92
CA LEU A 13 4.42 -14.73 22.11
C LEU A 13 3.14 -13.98 21.71
N LEU A 14 2.62 -13.14 22.61
CA LEU A 14 1.47 -12.30 22.31
C LEU A 14 1.83 -11.20 21.31
N GLY A 15 3.00 -10.59 21.42
CA GLY A 15 3.52 -9.60 20.47
C GLY A 15 3.67 -10.19 19.06
N ASP A 16 4.25 -11.38 18.94
CA ASP A 16 4.39 -12.09 17.67
C ASP A 16 3.04 -12.49 17.08
N ALA A 17 2.11 -13.00 17.90
CA ALA A 17 0.76 -13.33 17.44
C ALA A 17 -0.01 -12.09 16.97
N ILE A 18 0.11 -10.96 17.67
CA ILE A 18 -0.50 -9.69 17.26
C ILE A 18 0.13 -9.19 15.95
N SER A 19 1.46 -9.23 15.83
CA SER A 19 2.18 -8.87 14.61
C SER A 19 1.75 -9.75 13.43
N TYR A 20 1.66 -11.06 13.65
CA TYR A 20 1.19 -12.02 12.67
C TYR A 20 -0.27 -11.75 12.26
N ILE A 21 -1.17 -11.49 13.20
CA ILE A 21 -2.57 -11.13 12.94
C ILE A 21 -2.66 -9.80 12.17
N ASN A 22 -1.83 -8.81 12.48
CA ASN A 22 -1.77 -7.55 11.74
C ASN A 22 -1.23 -7.74 10.33
N SER A 23 -0.24 -8.62 10.15
CA SER A 23 0.25 -8.99 8.81
C SER A 23 -0.80 -9.78 8.02
N LEU A 24 -1.62 -10.61 8.66
CA LEU A 24 -2.76 -11.28 8.04
C LEU A 24 -3.90 -10.29 7.70
N LYS A 25 -3.99 -9.19 8.45
CA LYS A 25 -4.87 -8.05 8.19
C LYS A 25 -4.27 -7.02 7.22
N LEU A 26 -3.20 -7.33 6.46
CA LEU A 26 -2.67 -6.55 5.34
C LEU A 26 -3.71 -6.39 4.21
N LYS A 27 -4.85 -5.79 4.54
CA LYS A 27 -5.74 -5.13 3.61
C LYS A 27 -4.99 -3.89 3.16
N MET A 28 -4.71 -3.81 1.88
CA MET A 28 -4.20 -2.60 1.27
C MET A 28 -5.10 -1.42 1.65
N GLU A 29 -4.50 -0.39 2.24
CA GLU A 29 -5.18 0.86 2.54
C GLU A 29 -4.85 1.87 1.47
N ILE A 30 -5.86 2.54 0.92
CA ILE A 30 -5.71 3.55 -0.12
C ILE A 30 -6.42 4.82 0.34
N ASP A 31 -5.68 5.92 0.36
CA ASP A 31 -6.20 7.27 0.47
C ASP A 31 -5.95 8.04 -0.84
N VAL A 32 -6.96 8.80 -1.26
CA VAL A 32 -6.91 9.61 -2.47
C VAL A 32 -7.50 10.97 -2.14
N LYS A 33 -6.76 12.04 -2.47
CA LYS A 33 -7.22 13.41 -2.32
C LYS A 33 -7.05 14.16 -3.63
N ILE A 34 -8.15 14.67 -4.19
CA ILE A 34 -8.17 15.42 -5.44
C ILE A 34 -8.14 16.93 -5.15
N ILE A 35 -7.29 17.67 -5.85
CA ILE A 35 -7.15 19.12 -5.78
C ILE A 35 -7.06 19.67 -7.21
N GLY A 36 -8.21 20.07 -7.76
CA GLY A 36 -8.27 20.50 -9.16
C GLY A 36 -7.94 19.33 -10.09
N TRP A 37 -6.86 19.48 -10.87
CA TRP A 37 -6.35 18.44 -11.78
C TRP A 37 -5.28 17.55 -11.14
N ASP A 38 -4.80 17.91 -9.95
CA ASP A 38 -3.83 17.12 -9.20
C ASP A 38 -4.55 16.14 -8.26
N ALA A 39 -3.94 14.98 -8.03
CA ALA A 39 -4.34 14.03 -7.00
C ALA A 39 -3.13 13.59 -6.17
N MET A 40 -3.34 13.50 -4.86
CA MET A 40 -2.42 12.82 -3.97
C MET A 40 -2.96 11.43 -3.71
N ILE A 41 -2.16 10.42 -4.03
CA ILE A 41 -2.46 9.01 -3.83
C ILE A 41 -1.51 8.49 -2.77
N GLN A 42 -2.05 7.81 -1.76
CA GLN A 42 -1.28 7.12 -0.74
C GLN A 42 -1.77 5.68 -0.60
N ILE A 43 -0.87 4.71 -0.75
CA ILE A 43 -1.15 3.29 -0.60
C ILE A 43 -0.25 2.72 0.48
N GLN A 44 -0.84 2.00 1.44
CA GLN A 44 -0.11 1.24 2.45
C GLN A 44 -0.41 -0.25 2.28
N CYS A 45 0.64 -1.04 2.06
CA CYS A 45 0.51 -2.48 1.87
C CYS A 45 1.79 -3.23 2.30
N GLY A 46 1.75 -4.56 2.28
CA GLY A 46 2.93 -5.38 2.54
C GLY A 46 3.95 -5.25 1.41
N LYS A 47 5.24 -5.36 1.71
CA LYS A 47 6.34 -5.15 0.75
C LYS A 47 6.61 -6.32 -0.23
N ARG A 48 5.77 -7.36 -0.24
CA ARG A 48 5.92 -8.56 -1.09
C ARG A 48 5.20 -8.36 -2.43
N ASN A 49 5.57 -9.14 -3.46
CA ASN A 49 4.98 -9.03 -4.81
C ASN A 49 5.18 -7.66 -5.49
N HIS A 50 6.26 -6.95 -5.15
CA HIS A 50 6.72 -5.73 -5.82
C HIS A 50 5.64 -4.63 -5.95
N PRO A 51 4.99 -4.21 -4.84
CA PRO A 51 3.85 -3.31 -4.91
C PRO A 51 4.22 -1.93 -5.46
N GLY A 52 5.45 -1.45 -5.20
CA GLY A 52 5.95 -0.22 -5.81
C GLY A 52 6.04 -0.29 -7.34
N ALA A 53 6.34 -1.45 -7.93
CA ALA A 53 6.36 -1.61 -9.39
C ALA A 53 4.93 -1.60 -9.95
N LYS A 54 4.01 -2.36 -9.32
CA LYS A 54 2.58 -2.37 -9.68
C LYS A 54 1.94 -0.98 -9.54
N PHE A 55 2.32 -0.24 -8.50
CA PHE A 55 1.89 1.13 -8.29
C PHE A 55 2.30 2.03 -9.46
N MET A 56 3.58 2.01 -9.85
CA MET A 56 4.07 2.81 -10.99
C MET A 56 3.44 2.36 -12.32
N GLU A 57 3.21 1.06 -12.51
CA GLU A 57 2.52 0.53 -13.68
C GLU A 57 1.07 1.02 -13.74
N ALA A 58 0.33 0.98 -12.63
CA ALA A 58 -1.03 1.48 -12.55
C ALA A 58 -1.11 2.98 -12.87
N LEU A 59 -0.20 3.81 -12.35
CA LEU A 59 -0.15 5.24 -12.68
C LEU A 59 0.07 5.47 -14.19
N LYS A 60 0.96 4.67 -14.80
CA LYS A 60 1.21 4.72 -16.25
C LYS A 60 -0.01 4.29 -17.06
N GLU A 61 -0.67 3.20 -16.70
CA GLU A 61 -1.86 2.70 -17.40
C GLU A 61 -3.06 3.64 -17.31
N LEU A 62 -3.14 4.39 -16.21
CA LEU A 62 -4.16 5.42 -15.98
C LEU A 62 -3.83 6.77 -16.65
N ASP A 63 -2.70 6.88 -17.35
CA ASP A 63 -2.24 8.13 -17.99
C ASP A 63 -2.12 9.30 -16.98
N LEU A 64 -1.62 8.99 -15.78
CA LEU A 64 -1.40 9.97 -14.71
C LEU A 64 0.05 10.46 -14.74
N GLU A 65 0.25 11.76 -14.94
CA GLU A 65 1.58 12.35 -14.93
C GLU A 65 2.10 12.43 -13.47
N VAL A 66 3.27 11.86 -13.20
CA VAL A 66 3.83 11.83 -11.84
C VAL A 66 4.70 13.06 -11.60
N ASN A 67 4.25 13.95 -10.70
CA ASN A 67 5.01 15.14 -10.29
C ASN A 67 6.03 14.82 -9.19
N HIS A 68 5.62 14.00 -8.21
CA HIS A 68 6.46 13.61 -7.08
C HIS A 68 6.07 12.21 -6.59
N VAL A 69 7.05 11.42 -6.20
CA VAL A 69 6.82 10.06 -5.66
C VAL A 69 7.76 9.75 -4.48
N SER A 70 7.24 9.01 -3.51
CA SER A 70 7.96 8.49 -2.35
C SER A 70 7.50 7.07 -2.04
N LEU A 71 8.43 6.11 -1.92
CA LEU A 71 8.14 4.68 -1.71
C LEU A 71 8.88 4.09 -0.48
N PRO A 72 8.80 4.68 0.73
CA PRO A 72 9.54 4.18 1.88
C PRO A 72 8.97 2.86 2.43
N ILE A 73 9.85 2.11 3.11
CA ILE A 73 9.46 0.95 3.91
C ILE A 73 9.53 1.35 5.39
N VAL A 74 8.40 1.22 6.10
CA VAL A 74 8.26 1.58 7.51
C VAL A 74 7.59 0.42 8.24
N ASN A 75 8.22 -0.10 9.30
CA ASN A 75 7.67 -1.21 10.10
C ASN A 75 7.21 -2.41 9.25
N ASP A 76 8.03 -2.82 8.28
CA ASP A 76 7.76 -3.92 7.33
C ASP A 76 6.64 -3.66 6.29
N LEU A 77 6.01 -2.49 6.32
CA LEU A 77 5.01 -2.03 5.37
C LEU A 77 5.64 -1.12 4.32
N MET A 78 5.19 -1.22 3.08
CA MET A 78 5.54 -0.26 2.04
C MET A 78 4.47 0.83 1.99
N ILE A 79 4.91 2.08 2.06
CA ILE A 79 4.05 3.25 1.87
C ILE A 79 4.40 3.82 0.50
N GLN A 80 3.42 3.85 -0.41
CA GLN A 80 3.58 4.45 -1.72
C GLN A 80 2.80 5.76 -1.74
N GLN A 81 3.46 6.89 -1.93
CA GLN A 81 2.80 8.18 -2.03
C GLN A 81 3.21 8.86 -3.34
N ALA A 82 2.23 9.25 -4.14
CA ALA A 82 2.47 10.04 -5.35
C ALA A 82 1.57 11.28 -5.37
N THR A 83 2.14 12.38 -5.85
CA THR A 83 1.37 13.51 -6.35
C THR A 83 1.38 13.40 -7.86
N VAL A 84 0.20 13.27 -8.44
CA VAL A 84 0.00 13.07 -9.87
C VAL A 84 -0.92 14.13 -10.44
N LYS A 85 -0.82 14.37 -11.74
CA LYS A 85 -1.70 15.24 -12.50
C LYS A 85 -2.49 14.42 -13.50
N MET A 86 -3.80 14.69 -13.57
CA MET A 86 -4.70 14.12 -14.55
C MET A 86 -4.59 14.96 -15.82
N GLU A 87 -4.16 14.37 -16.94
CA GLU A 87 -4.04 15.09 -18.22
C GLU A 87 -5.34 14.97 -19.02
N SER A 88 -5.65 13.75 -19.46
CA SER A 88 -6.70 13.48 -20.44
C SER A 88 -8.02 13.00 -19.82
N GLN A 89 -7.95 12.39 -18.64
CA GLN A 89 -9.07 11.71 -17.99
C GLN A 89 -9.23 12.17 -16.54
N PHE A 90 -10.44 12.58 -16.20
CA PHE A 90 -10.76 12.98 -14.83
C PHE A 90 -11.34 11.79 -14.07
N PHE A 91 -10.75 11.45 -12.94
CA PHE A 91 -11.25 10.42 -12.04
C PHE A 91 -11.89 11.08 -10.81
N THR A 92 -13.00 10.52 -10.33
CA THR A 92 -13.45 10.83 -8.97
C THR A 92 -12.57 10.11 -7.94
N GLN A 93 -12.63 10.56 -6.68
CA GLN A 93 -11.90 9.91 -5.59
C GLN A 93 -12.22 8.42 -5.49
N ASP A 94 -13.49 8.05 -5.61
CA ASP A 94 -13.95 6.65 -5.55
C ASP A 94 -13.51 5.84 -6.77
N GLN A 95 -13.56 6.42 -7.97
CA GLN A 95 -13.10 5.75 -9.19
C GLN A 95 -11.60 5.46 -9.13
N LEU A 96 -10.80 6.46 -8.77
CA LEU A 96 -9.35 6.30 -8.70
C LEU A 96 -8.98 5.28 -7.62
N LYS A 97 -9.63 5.33 -6.46
CA LYS A 97 -9.45 4.35 -5.38
C LYS A 97 -9.82 2.93 -5.83
N ALA A 98 -10.95 2.75 -6.52
CA ALA A 98 -11.39 1.44 -7.00
C ALA A 98 -10.40 0.84 -8.01
N VAL A 99 -9.95 1.62 -9.00
CA VAL A 99 -9.03 1.11 -10.03
C VAL A 99 -7.63 0.84 -9.45
N LEU A 100 -7.13 1.69 -8.55
CA LEU A 100 -5.87 1.42 -7.85
C LEU A 100 -5.98 0.17 -6.97
N MET A 101 -7.15 -0.09 -6.37
CA MET A 101 -7.40 -1.31 -5.61
C MET A 101 -7.35 -2.55 -6.49
N GLU A 102 -7.87 -2.49 -7.70
CA GLU A 102 -7.79 -3.57 -8.69
C GLU A 102 -6.35 -3.81 -9.15
N ARG A 103 -5.61 -2.75 -9.54
CA ARG A 103 -4.29 -2.86 -10.16
C ARG A 103 -3.15 -3.14 -9.18
N VAL A 104 -3.23 -2.59 -7.96
CA VAL A 104 -2.17 -2.71 -6.93
C VAL A 104 -2.55 -3.75 -5.86
N GLY A 105 -3.84 -3.98 -5.64
CA GLY A 105 -4.36 -4.83 -4.56
C GLY A 105 -4.21 -6.34 -4.76
N GLU A 106 -3.78 -6.81 -5.94
CA GLU A 106 -3.36 -8.19 -6.20
C GLU A 106 -2.02 -8.53 -5.54
N CYS A 107 -1.86 -8.20 -4.26
CA CYS A 107 -0.70 -8.55 -3.43
C CYS A 107 -0.93 -9.85 -2.62
N THR A 108 -1.93 -10.65 -2.98
CA THR A 108 -2.14 -12.01 -2.45
C THR A 108 -1.20 -13.02 -3.07
#